data_AF-A0AAJ1BX76-F1
#
_entry.id   AF-A0AAJ1BX76-F1
#
_cell.length_a   1.000
_cell.length_b   1.000
_cell.length_c   1.000
_cell.angle_alpha   90.00
_cell.angle_beta   90.00
_cell.angle_gamma   90.00
#
_symmetry.space_group_name_H-M   'P 1'
#
loop_
_entity.id
_entity.type
_entity.pdbx_description
1 polymer ?
#
loop_
_entity_poly.entity_id
_entity_poly.type
_entity_poly.pdbx_seq_one_letter_code
_entity_poly.pdbx_strand_id
1 'polypeptide(L)'
;MSEKPRVTILYCTQCNWLLRAGWMAQELLQTFPESLGEVALIPGTGGNFEIRVNGDLIWERKRDGGFPGPKELKQRLRDIIEPERDLGHTDRVKAATGGSGASDEN
;
A
#
# COMPACT_ATOMS: atom_id res chain seq x y z
N MET A 1 -6.52 -14.44 -22.50
CA MET A 1 -6.18 -13.16 -21.85
C MET A 1 -6.03 -13.46 -20.38
N SER A 2 -4.86 -13.22 -19.79
CA SER A 2 -4.71 -13.39 -18.35
C SER A 2 -5.54 -12.33 -17.65
N GLU A 3 -6.36 -12.73 -16.69
CA GLU A 3 -7.21 -11.80 -15.94
C GLU A 3 -6.32 -10.93 -15.05
N LYS A 4 -6.40 -9.60 -15.23
CA LYS A 4 -5.59 -8.67 -14.43
C LYS A 4 -6.11 -8.63 -12.99
N PRO A 5 -5.24 -8.55 -11.96
CA PRO A 5 -5.68 -8.56 -10.57
C PRO A 5 -6.68 -7.46 -10.23
N ARG A 6 -7.69 -7.82 -9.45
CA ARG A 6 -8.67 -6.91 -8.82
C ARG A 6 -8.23 -6.62 -7.39
N VAL A 7 -8.04 -5.35 -7.06
CA VAL A 7 -7.83 -4.91 -5.68
C VAL A 7 -9.14 -4.39 -5.11
N THR A 8 -9.45 -4.73 -3.86
CA THR A 8 -10.60 -4.17 -3.14
C THR A 8 -10.14 -3.51 -1.84
N ILE A 9 -10.65 -2.31 -1.57
CA ILE A 9 -10.43 -1.59 -0.30
C ILE A 9 -11.78 -1.45 0.40
N LEU A 10 -12.02 -2.29 1.42
CA LEU A 10 -13.15 -2.13 2.32
C LEU A 10 -12.83 -1.01 3.31
N TYR A 11 -13.71 -0.03 3.47
CA TYR A 11 -13.49 1.08 4.39
C TYR A 11 -14.73 1.45 5.19
N CYS A 12 -14.55 1.76 6.47
CA CYS A 12 -15.62 2.27 7.33
C CYS A 12 -16.08 3.67 6.89
N THR A 13 -17.33 3.80 6.47
CA THR A 13 -17.94 5.08 6.07
C THR A 13 -18.16 6.02 7.25
N GLN A 14 -18.57 5.47 8.39
CA GLN A 14 -18.82 6.20 9.65
C GLN A 14 -17.54 6.76 10.28
N CYS A 15 -16.37 6.28 9.84
CA CYS A 15 -15.08 6.62 10.42
C CYS A 15 -14.34 7.72 9.61
N ASN A 16 -14.98 8.26 8.57
CA ASN A 16 -14.40 9.24 7.64
C ASN A 16 -13.11 8.75 6.93
N TRP A 17 -13.08 7.48 6.53
CA TRP A 17 -11.90 6.87 5.89
C TRP A 17 -11.95 6.83 4.36
N LEU A 18 -12.99 7.39 3.73
CA LEU A 18 -13.10 7.46 2.27
C LEU A 18 -11.87 8.12 1.63
N LEU A 19 -11.43 9.26 2.13
CA LEU A 19 -10.29 10.00 1.55
C LEU A 19 -9.01 9.18 1.60
N ARG A 20 -8.78 8.45 2.71
CA ARG A 20 -7.62 7.56 2.84
C ARG A 20 -7.71 6.39 1.85
N ALA A 21 -8.88 5.76 1.76
CA ALA A 21 -9.10 4.65 0.83
C ALA A 21 -8.92 5.09 -0.63
N GLY A 22 -9.47 6.24 -1.00
CA GLY A 22 -9.34 6.84 -2.33
C GLY A 22 -7.90 7.20 -2.67
N TRP A 23 -7.16 7.81 -1.74
CA TRP A 23 -5.73 8.09 -1.96
C TRP A 23 -4.91 6.80 -2.15
N MET A 24 -5.13 5.77 -1.35
CA MET A 24 -4.45 4.49 -1.53
C MET A 24 -4.78 3.84 -2.88
N ALA A 25 -6.03 3.93 -3.34
CA ALA A 25 -6.40 3.46 -4.67
C ALA A 25 -5.64 4.20 -5.78
N GLN A 26 -5.48 5.53 -5.67
CA GLN A 26 -4.70 6.33 -6.60
C GLN A 26 -3.22 5.92 -6.59
N GLU A 27 -2.62 5.74 -5.41
CA GLU A 27 -1.23 5.28 -5.28
C GLU A 27 -0.99 3.94 -5.99
N LEU A 28 -1.93 3.00 -5.85
CA LEU A 28 -1.85 1.69 -6.50
C LEU A 28 -2.00 1.79 -8.02
N LEU A 29 -3.03 2.49 -8.51
CA LEU A 29 -3.28 2.67 -9.94
C LEU A 29 -2.16 3.46 -10.63
N GLN A 30 -1.57 4.44 -9.95
CA GLN A 30 -0.43 5.20 -10.47
C GLN A 30 0.83 4.34 -10.57
N THR A 31 1.03 3.39 -9.65
CA THR A 31 2.22 2.52 -9.63
C THR A 31 2.08 1.35 -10.60
N PHE A 32 0.88 0.79 -10.73
CA PHE A 32 0.59 -0.42 -11.51
C PHE A 32 -0.47 -0.19 -12.60
N PRO A 33 -0.28 0.80 -13.50
CA PRO A 33 -1.33 1.22 -14.44
C PRO A 33 -1.70 0.14 -15.46
N GLU A 34 -0.73 -0.70 -15.84
CA GLU A 34 -0.96 -1.77 -16.81
C GLU A 34 -1.13 -3.14 -16.16
N SER A 35 -0.66 -3.30 -14.92
CA SER A 35 -0.70 -4.58 -14.19
C SER A 35 -2.06 -4.83 -13.55
N LEU A 36 -2.70 -3.79 -13.00
CA LEU A 36 -3.99 -3.92 -12.34
C LEU A 36 -5.16 -3.89 -13.33
N GLY A 37 -6.20 -4.66 -13.01
CA GLY A 37 -7.47 -4.59 -13.73
C GLY A 37 -8.33 -3.44 -13.20
N GLU A 38 -8.45 -3.36 -11.87
CA GLU A 38 -9.22 -2.33 -11.18
C GLU A 38 -8.83 -2.23 -9.70
N VAL A 39 -9.23 -1.11 -9.09
CA VAL A 39 -9.26 -0.95 -7.64
C VAL A 39 -10.68 -0.52 -7.24
N ALA A 40 -11.37 -1.37 -6.48
CA ALA A 40 -12.72 -1.10 -6.02
C ALA A 40 -12.74 -0.59 -4.57
N LEU A 41 -13.43 0.53 -4.34
CA LEU A 41 -13.72 1.04 -3.00
C LEU A 41 -15.06 0.46 -2.52
N ILE A 42 -15.03 -0.31 -1.43
CA ILE A 42 -16.21 -0.99 -0.88
C ILE A 42 -16.62 -0.29 0.43
N PRO A 43 -17.79 0.37 0.48
CA PRO A 43 -18.31 0.94 1.71
C PRO A 43 -18.61 -0.15 2.76
N GLY A 44 -18.15 0.05 3.99
CA GLY A 44 -18.42 -0.81 5.13
C GLY A 44 -18.65 -0.03 6.42
N THR A 45 -18.77 -0.75 7.54
CA THR A 45 -19.01 -0.20 8.88
C THR A 45 -18.11 -0.86 9.93
N GLY A 46 -18.31 -0.57 11.21
CA GLY A 46 -17.66 -1.30 12.31
C GLY A 46 -16.16 -1.04 12.48
N GLY A 47 -15.65 0.07 11.93
CA GLY A 47 -14.21 0.36 11.96
C GLY A 47 -13.38 -0.62 11.15
N ASN A 48 -13.97 -1.27 10.13
CA ASN A 48 -13.27 -2.15 9.23
C ASN A 48 -12.44 -1.35 8.21
N PHE A 49 -11.22 -1.82 7.97
CA PHE A 49 -10.39 -1.36 6.87
C PHE A 49 -9.53 -2.54 6.39
N GLU A 50 -9.84 -3.04 5.20
CA GLU A 50 -9.19 -4.22 4.61
C GLU A 50 -8.78 -3.91 3.17
N ILE A 51 -7.63 -4.44 2.77
CA ILE A 51 -7.18 -4.44 1.39
C ILE A 51 -6.98 -5.89 0.94
N ARG A 52 -7.58 -6.25 -0.18
CA ARG A 52 -7.51 -7.59 -0.77
C ARG A 52 -7.09 -7.54 -2.22
N VAL A 53 -6.39 -8.58 -2.68
CA VAL A 53 -6.01 -8.81 -4.08
C VAL A 53 -6.63 -10.12 -4.51
N ASN A 54 -7.53 -10.11 -5.49
CA ASN A 54 -8.28 -11.29 -5.94
C ASN A 54 -8.98 -12.06 -4.80
N GLY A 55 -9.37 -11.35 -3.72
CA GLY A 55 -9.98 -11.93 -2.52
C GLY A 55 -9.00 -12.20 -1.37
N ASP A 56 -7.70 -12.32 -1.64
CA ASP A 56 -6.68 -12.59 -0.63
C ASP A 56 -6.33 -11.35 0.19
N LEU A 57 -6.32 -11.50 1.51
CA LEU A 57 -6.15 -10.39 2.46
C LEU A 57 -4.70 -9.97 2.62
N ILE A 58 -4.34 -8.81 2.06
CA ILE A 58 -2.98 -8.26 2.14
C ILE A 58 -2.81 -7.25 3.28
N TRP A 59 -3.90 -6.63 3.72
CA TRP A 59 -3.93 -5.71 4.86
C TRP A 59 -5.26 -5.77 5.62
N GLU A 60 -5.21 -5.78 6.94
CA GLU A 60 -6.35 -5.55 7.84
C GLU A 60 -5.92 -4.67 9.01
N ARG A 61 -6.71 -3.64 9.30
CA ARG A 61 -6.33 -2.58 10.24
C ARG A 61 -6.03 -3.06 11.66
N LYS A 62 -6.79 -4.00 12.22
CA LYS A 62 -6.57 -4.49 13.58
C LYS A 62 -5.35 -5.41 13.63
N ARG A 63 -5.21 -6.32 12.66
CA ARG A 63 -4.12 -7.29 12.51
C ARG A 63 -2.77 -6.61 12.25
N ASP A 64 -2.73 -5.67 11.32
CA ASP A 64 -1.50 -5.01 10.85
C ASP A 64 -1.20 -3.70 11.60
N GLY A 65 -1.94 -3.36 12.66
CA GLY A 65 -1.59 -2.25 13.55
C GLY A 65 -1.87 -0.86 12.97
N GLY A 66 -2.94 -0.69 12.19
CA GLY A 66 -3.38 0.60 11.66
C GLY A 66 -3.53 0.61 10.16
N PHE A 67 -3.13 1.71 9.53
CA PHE A 67 -3.22 1.88 8.08
C PHE A 67 -1.85 1.69 7.44
N PRO A 68 -1.79 1.09 6.24
CA PRO A 68 -0.51 0.91 5.59
C PRO A 68 0.09 2.25 5.18
N GLY A 69 1.42 2.32 5.24
CA GLY A 69 2.15 3.34 4.49
C GLY A 69 2.07 3.05 2.97
N PRO A 70 2.23 4.06 2.11
CA PRO A 70 2.14 3.88 0.67
C PRO A 70 3.27 2.96 0.14
N LYS A 71 4.46 3.03 0.75
CA LYS A 71 5.59 2.16 0.44
C LYS A 71 5.25 0.69 0.69
N GLU A 72 4.84 0.38 1.91
CA GLU A 72 4.53 -0.98 2.33
C GLU A 72 3.37 -1.58 1.53
N LEU A 73 2.33 -0.79 1.26
CA LEU A 73 1.21 -1.24 0.44
C LEU A 73 1.65 -1.62 -0.98
N LYS A 74 2.47 -0.80 -1.63
CA LYS A 74 2.99 -1.07 -2.98
C LYS A 74 3.88 -2.31 -2.99
N GLN A 75 4.73 -2.49 -1.97
CA GLN A 75 5.59 -3.67 -1.85
C GLN A 75 4.77 -4.95 -1.67
N ARG A 76 3.85 -5.00 -0.70
CA ARG A 76 2.98 -6.18 -0.49
C ARG A 76 2.18 -6.54 -1.73
N LEU A 77 1.68 -5.54 -2.47
CA LEU A 77 0.97 -5.79 -3.73
C LEU A 77 1.93 -6.35 -4.80
N ARG A 78 3.09 -5.71 -4.99
CA ARG A 78 4.13 -6.15 -5.95
C ARG A 78 4.53 -7.59 -5.71
N ASP A 79 4.78 -7.97 -4.46
CA ASP A 79 5.23 -9.31 -4.10
C ASP A 79 4.24 -10.40 -4.53
N ILE A 80 2.96 -10.03 -4.70
CA ILE A 80 1.88 -10.93 -5.14
C ILE A 80 1.72 -10.90 -6.67
N ILE A 81 1.72 -9.72 -7.29
CA ILE A 81 1.33 -9.59 -8.71
C ILE A 81 2.52 -9.59 -9.67
N GLU A 82 3.68 -9.08 -9.24
CA GLU A 82 4.89 -8.89 -10.04
C GLU A 82 6.16 -8.98 -9.16
N PRO A 83 6.46 -10.15 -8.55
CA PRO A 83 7.51 -10.26 -7.53
C PRO A 83 8.90 -9.80 -7.99
N GLU A 84 9.21 -9.95 -9.27
CA GLU A 84 10.50 -9.59 -9.86
C GLU A 84 10.64 -8.09 -10.20
N ARG A 85 9.57 -7.30 -10.09
CA ARG A 85 9.60 -5.88 -10.43
C ARG A 85 10.32 -5.04 -9.38
N ASP A 86 11.33 -4.28 -9.80
CA ASP A 86 11.97 -3.24 -8.98
C ASP A 86 11.08 -2.00 -8.88
N LEU A 87 10.72 -1.60 -7.66
CA LEU A 87 9.97 -0.37 -7.39
C LEU A 87 10.87 0.84 -7.07
N GLY A 88 12.17 0.73 -7.33
CA GLY A 88 13.16 1.79 -7.21
C GLY A 88 13.30 2.31 -5.78
N HIS A 89 13.01 3.59 -5.56
CA HIS A 89 13.08 4.21 -4.22
C HIS A 89 12.14 3.55 -3.19
N THR A 90 11.11 2.85 -3.67
CA THR A 90 10.19 2.11 -2.82
C THR A 90 10.82 0.81 -2.30
N ASP A 91 11.83 0.24 -2.97
CA ASP A 91 12.52 -0.96 -2.48
C ASP A 91 13.80 -0.64 -1.71
N ARG A 92 14.36 0.55 -1.90
CA ARG A 92 15.53 0.99 -1.13
C ARG A 92 15.13 1.34 0.30
N VAL A 93 15.49 0.49 1.25
CA VAL A 93 15.57 0.87 2.66
C VAL A 93 16.88 1.62 2.83
N LYS A 94 16.84 2.90 3.26
CA LYS A 94 18.05 3.66 3.56
C LYS A 94 18.85 2.90 4.63
N ALA A 95 19.99 2.33 4.24
CA ALA A 95 21.15 2.22 5.12
C ALA A 95 21.62 3.66 5.40
N ALA A 96 21.12 4.25 6.49
CA ALA A 96 21.67 5.47 7.05
C ALA A 96 22.32 5.11 8.39
N THR A 97 23.55 4.63 8.33
CA THR A 97 24.45 4.62 9.49
C THR A 97 25.89 4.67 8.98
N GLY A 98 26.56 5.81 9.19
CA GLY A 98 27.99 5.98 8.90
C GLY A 98 28.35 7.35 8.30
N GLY A 99 28.32 8.39 9.13
CA GLY A 99 28.85 9.72 8.81
C GLY A 99 29.26 10.42 10.10
N SER A 100 30.55 10.29 10.41
CA SER A 100 31.27 10.72 11.61
C SER A 100 31.06 12.18 12.02
N GLY A 101 31.12 12.41 13.33
CA GLY A 101 31.23 13.74 13.91
C GLY A 101 32.49 14.48 13.46
N ALA A 102 32.36 15.79 13.37
CA ALA A 102 33.44 16.75 13.56
C ALA A 102 32.84 17.91 14.34
N SER A 103 33.25 18.00 15.60
CA SER A 103 33.20 19.17 16.46
C SER A 103 34.01 20.30 15.84
N ASP A 104 33.45 21.51 15.80
CA ASP A 104 34.24 22.75 15.77
C ASP A 104 33.55 23.80 16.65
N GLU A 105 34.04 23.87 17.89
CA GLU A 105 34.09 25.10 18.68
C GLU A 105 35.20 25.98 18.09
N ASN A 106 34.85 27.21 17.69
CA ASN A 106 35.47 28.47 18.13
C ASN A 106 34.94 29.65 17.30
#